data_AF-A0A7V2AUY1-F1
#
_entry.id   AF-A0A7V2AUY1-F1
#
_cell.length_a   1.000
_cell.length_b   1.000
_cell.length_c   1.000
_cell.angle_alpha   90.00
_cell.angle_beta   90.00
_cell.angle_gamma   90.00
#
_symmetry.space_group_name_H-M   'P 1'
#
loop_
_entity.id
_entity.type
_entity.pdbx_description
1 polymer ?
#
loop_
_entity_poly.entity_id
_entity_poly.type
_entity_poly.pdbx_seq_one_letter_code
_entity_poly.pdbx_strand_id
1 'polypeptide(L)'
;MSPKMRINRFLASAGIGSRRKCEDLIREGKVRINGETVAALASFIDTGSDTVTVDGIPVESVKDRMILVMNKPFGVLSTVSDDRGRKTVIGLAREMGYSERLFPVGRLDRDTTGLLLLTNDGDLAYRLTHPRYKIEKKYLVKVEGMIDDRTVASIASGVDLGSYVTRPCSIRVVERSDKSSTLEIRLK
;
A
#
# COMPACT_ATOMS: atom_id res chain seq x y z
N MET A 1 -1.18 29.89 -4.74
CA MET A 1 -2.06 29.22 -3.74
C MET A 1 -1.36 27.97 -3.29
N SER A 2 -0.98 27.91 -2.02
CA SER A 2 -0.41 26.70 -1.44
C SER A 2 -1.45 25.58 -1.43
N PRO A 3 -1.02 24.31 -1.54
CA PRO A 3 -1.95 23.21 -1.71
C PRO A 3 -2.77 23.00 -0.43
N LYS A 4 -4.11 23.08 -0.57
CA LYS A 4 -5.05 22.71 0.48
C LYS A 4 -5.02 21.19 0.69
N MET A 5 -4.82 20.76 1.93
CA MET A 5 -4.74 19.36 2.31
C MET A 5 -5.72 19.05 3.45
N ARG A 6 -6.40 17.90 3.39
CA ARG A 6 -7.21 17.44 4.54
C ARG A 6 -6.34 17.23 5.77
N ILE A 7 -6.79 17.69 6.93
CA ILE A 7 -6.02 17.64 8.19
C ILE A 7 -5.56 16.21 8.55
N ASN A 8 -6.42 15.20 8.40
CA ASN A 8 -6.07 13.80 8.68
C ASN A 8 -4.98 13.25 7.75
N ARG A 9 -4.86 13.81 6.54
CA ARG A 9 -3.81 13.46 5.58
C ARG A 9 -2.50 14.13 5.96
N PHE A 10 -2.55 15.42 6.32
CA PHE A 10 -1.38 16.16 6.78
C PHE A 10 -0.74 15.49 8.00
N LEU A 11 -1.53 15.19 9.03
CA LEU A 11 -1.07 14.52 10.25
C LEU A 11 -0.45 13.14 9.93
N ALA A 12 -1.06 12.38 9.01
CA ALA A 12 -0.55 11.08 8.62
C ALA A 12 0.78 11.18 7.84
N SER A 13 0.93 12.17 6.96
CA SER A 13 2.20 12.45 6.26
C SER A 13 3.27 13.00 7.19
N ALA A 14 2.89 13.69 8.25
CA ALA A 14 3.78 14.17 9.31
C ALA A 14 4.21 13.07 10.30
N GLY A 15 3.79 11.82 10.09
CA GLY A 15 4.20 10.70 10.93
C GLY A 15 3.39 10.48 12.20
N ILE A 16 2.39 11.33 12.49
CA ILE A 16 1.59 11.29 13.73
C ILE A 16 0.82 9.97 13.88
N GLY A 17 0.39 9.36 12.79
CA GLY A 17 -0.30 8.08 12.83
C GLY A 17 -0.88 7.64 11.50
N SER A 18 -1.69 6.58 11.51
CA SER A 18 -2.54 6.26 10.36
C SER A 18 -3.59 7.36 10.17
N ARG A 19 -4.17 7.48 8.97
CA ARG A 19 -5.26 8.45 8.74
C ARG A 19 -6.41 8.27 9.71
N ARG A 20 -6.79 7.02 10.03
CA ARG A 20 -7.83 6.70 11.02
C ARG A 20 -7.43 7.14 12.43
N LYS A 21 -6.20 6.84 12.85
CA LYS A 21 -5.70 7.28 14.15
C LYS A 21 -5.67 8.81 14.26
N CYS A 22 -5.35 9.50 13.16
CA CYS A 22 -5.42 10.96 13.11
C CYS A 22 -6.86 11.48 13.21
N GLU A 23 -7.84 10.77 12.64
CA GLU A 23 -9.26 11.10 12.84
C GLU A 23 -9.68 10.93 14.30
N ASP A 24 -9.18 9.91 14.99
CA ASP A 24 -9.46 9.72 16.42
C ASP A 24 -8.91 10.89 17.25
N LEU A 25 -7.67 11.33 16.98
CA LEU A 25 -7.09 12.52 17.63
C LEU A 25 -7.92 13.79 17.40
N ILE A 26 -8.49 13.95 16.20
CA ILE A 26 -9.38 15.08 15.89
C ILE A 26 -10.68 14.96 16.71
N ARG A 27 -11.29 13.77 16.78
CA ARG A 27 -12.50 13.54 17.59
C ARG A 27 -12.25 13.75 19.08
N GLU A 28 -11.06 13.41 19.57
CA GLU A 28 -10.61 13.64 20.94
C GLU A 28 -10.32 15.12 21.25
N GLY A 29 -10.42 16.03 20.27
CA GLY A 29 -10.16 17.46 20.46
C GLY A 29 -8.68 17.81 20.66
N LYS A 30 -7.77 16.88 20.31
CA LYS A 30 -6.33 17.04 20.50
C LYS A 30 -5.64 17.84 19.40
N VAL A 31 -6.33 18.03 18.27
CA VAL A 31 -5.78 18.69 17.09
C VAL A 31 -6.27 20.12 17.03
N ARG A 32 -5.35 21.08 16.84
CA ARG A 32 -5.67 22.48 16.60
C ARG A 32 -5.09 22.98 15.27
N ILE A 33 -5.82 23.88 14.61
CA ILE A 33 -5.35 24.67 13.46
C ILE A 33 -5.35 26.13 13.90
N ASN A 34 -4.20 26.81 13.81
CA ASN A 34 -4.03 28.21 14.19
C ASN A 34 -4.53 28.53 15.62
N GLY A 35 -4.40 27.56 16.53
CA GLY A 35 -4.83 27.69 17.94
C GLY A 35 -6.27 27.24 18.22
N GLU A 36 -7.09 27.01 17.19
CA GLU A 36 -8.48 26.58 17.34
C GLU A 36 -8.63 25.06 17.24
N THR A 37 -9.38 24.45 18.15
CA THR A 37 -9.63 23.00 18.15
C THR A 37 -10.48 22.58 16.96
N VAL A 38 -10.01 21.58 16.23
CA VAL A 38 -10.71 21.01 15.08
C VAL A 38 -11.59 19.86 15.54
N ALA A 39 -12.90 19.95 15.30
CA ALA A 39 -13.82 18.83 15.52
C ALA A 39 -14.21 18.11 14.21
N ALA A 40 -14.13 18.80 13.07
CA ALA A 40 -14.58 18.25 11.79
C ALA A 40 -13.48 17.43 11.09
N LEU A 41 -13.77 16.15 10.79
CA LEU A 41 -12.86 15.25 10.05
C LEU A 41 -12.62 15.68 8.59
N ALA A 42 -13.51 16.53 8.06
CA ALA A 42 -13.44 17.08 6.72
C ALA A 42 -12.66 18.40 6.65
N SER A 43 -12.03 18.84 7.74
CA SER A 43 -11.25 20.09 7.75
C SER A 43 -10.03 20.02 6.82
N PHE A 44 -9.69 21.17 6.25
CA PHE A 44 -8.54 21.38 5.39
C PHE A 44 -7.62 22.42 6.01
N ILE A 45 -6.33 22.28 5.72
CA ILE A 45 -5.30 23.27 6.02
C ILE A 45 -4.65 23.74 4.73
N ASP A 46 -4.12 24.96 4.77
CA ASP A 46 -3.10 25.44 3.88
C ASP A 46 -1.72 25.09 4.44
N THR A 47 -1.03 24.17 3.78
CA THR A 47 0.29 23.67 4.23
C THR A 47 1.41 24.73 4.22
N GLY A 48 1.20 25.89 3.59
CA GLY A 48 2.16 26.99 3.54
C GLY A 48 1.96 28.06 4.60
N SER A 49 0.77 28.15 5.22
CA SER A 49 0.43 29.22 6.15
C SER A 49 -0.18 28.76 7.47
N ASP A 50 -0.90 27.64 7.49
CA ASP A 50 -1.56 27.18 8.70
C ASP A 50 -0.60 26.47 9.64
N THR A 51 -0.70 26.78 10.93
CA THR A 51 0.01 26.07 12.01
C THR A 51 -0.90 24.98 12.57
N VAL A 52 -0.44 23.74 12.54
CA VAL A 52 -1.14 22.60 13.13
C VAL A 52 -0.42 22.15 14.40
N THR A 53 -1.18 21.94 15.46
CA THR A 53 -0.65 21.33 16.70
C THR A 53 -1.44 20.09 17.09
N VAL A 54 -0.76 19.14 17.73
CA VAL A 54 -1.37 17.96 18.38
C VAL A 54 -0.93 17.99 19.84
N ASP A 55 -1.89 17.99 20.76
CA ASP A 55 -1.64 18.14 22.21
C ASP A 55 -0.74 19.36 22.54
N GLY A 56 -0.91 20.45 21.77
CA GLY A 56 -0.14 21.68 21.92
C GLY A 56 1.25 21.69 21.24
N ILE A 57 1.71 20.56 20.70
CA ILE A 57 3.01 20.45 20.03
C ILE A 57 2.85 20.73 18.52
N PRO A 58 3.62 21.66 17.92
CA PRO A 58 3.61 21.89 16.48
C PRO A 58 3.95 20.64 15.67
N VAL A 59 3.18 20.39 14.62
CA VAL A 59 3.40 19.29 13.69
C VAL A 59 4.08 19.80 12.43
N GLU A 60 5.30 19.33 12.20
CA GLU A 60 6.05 19.61 10.98
C GLU A 60 5.77 18.55 9.90
N SER A 61 5.85 18.96 8.63
CA SER A 61 5.80 18.01 7.52
C SER A 61 7.10 17.21 7.43
N VAL A 62 7.00 15.88 7.26
CA VAL A 62 8.18 15.05 6.97
C VAL A 62 8.69 15.41 5.58
N LYS A 63 9.93 15.90 5.51
CA LYS A 63 10.52 16.42 4.26
C LYS A 63 11.11 15.34 3.36
N ASP A 64 11.59 14.24 3.92
CA ASP A 64 12.30 13.23 3.14
C ASP A 64 11.38 12.12 2.66
N ARG A 65 11.24 12.01 1.34
CA ARG A 65 10.53 10.91 0.70
C ARG A 65 11.42 9.70 0.64
N MET A 66 10.90 8.57 1.12
CA MET A 66 11.61 7.30 1.13
C MET A 66 10.84 6.25 0.35
N ILE A 67 11.56 5.45 -0.45
CA ILE A 67 11.03 4.29 -1.16
C ILE A 67 11.99 3.13 -0.89
N LEU A 68 11.50 2.09 -0.21
CA LEU A 68 12.21 0.83 -0.04
C LEU A 68 11.70 -0.17 -1.07
N VAL A 69 12.61 -0.86 -1.74
CA VAL A 69 12.30 -2.00 -2.61
C VAL A 69 12.62 -3.28 -1.85
N MET A 70 11.58 -4.04 -1.49
CA MET A 70 11.72 -5.28 -0.73
C MET A 70 11.42 -6.49 -1.62
N ASN A 71 12.29 -7.49 -1.60
CA ASN A 71 11.91 -8.85 -1.98
C ASN A 71 11.22 -9.49 -0.76
N LYS A 72 9.88 -9.37 -0.68
CA LYS A 72 9.09 -9.87 0.44
C LYS A 72 9.26 -11.39 0.54
N PRO A 73 9.67 -11.92 1.70
CA PRO A 73 9.80 -13.36 1.90
C PRO A 73 8.43 -14.03 2.13
N PHE A 74 8.42 -15.36 1.98
CA PHE A 74 7.28 -16.21 2.28
C PHE A 74 6.93 -16.14 3.77
N GLY A 75 5.65 -16.24 4.12
CA GLY A 75 5.18 -16.27 5.50
C GLY A 75 5.02 -14.90 6.17
N VAL A 76 5.41 -13.80 5.51
CA VAL A 76 5.38 -12.45 6.08
C VAL A 76 4.14 -11.67 5.64
N LEU A 77 3.55 -10.87 6.53
CA LEU A 77 2.35 -10.09 6.25
C LEU A 77 2.67 -8.70 5.66
N SER A 78 1.97 -8.32 4.58
CA SER A 78 1.98 -6.96 4.03
C SER A 78 1.09 -5.99 4.83
N THR A 79 1.41 -5.80 6.11
CA THR A 79 0.70 -4.90 7.04
C THR A 79 1.68 -4.03 7.84
N VAL A 80 1.19 -2.90 8.37
CA VAL A 80 1.96 -2.02 9.26
C VAL A 80 2.09 -2.59 10.67
N SER A 81 1.06 -3.30 11.14
CA SER A 81 1.00 -3.89 12.47
C SER A 81 0.24 -5.21 12.44
N ASP A 82 0.57 -6.11 13.37
CA ASP A 82 -0.10 -7.38 13.59
C ASP A 82 -0.37 -7.57 15.09
N ASP A 83 -1.57 -8.01 15.42
CA ASP A 83 -2.07 -8.25 16.79
C ASP A 83 -1.72 -9.63 17.34
N ARG A 84 -1.23 -10.54 16.49
CA ARG A 84 -0.94 -11.94 16.82
C ARG A 84 0.56 -12.26 16.78
N GLY A 85 1.42 -11.24 16.76
CA GLY A 85 2.87 -11.39 16.78
C GLY A 85 3.48 -12.00 15.52
N ARG A 86 2.76 -12.01 14.39
CA ARG A 86 3.29 -12.51 13.11
C ARG A 86 4.26 -11.50 12.50
N LYS A 87 5.25 -12.01 11.76
CA LYS A 87 6.21 -11.15 11.03
C LYS A 87 5.49 -10.28 10.00
N THR A 88 5.85 -9.00 9.98
CA THR A 88 5.31 -8.02 9.02
C THR A 88 6.45 -7.40 8.21
N VAL A 89 6.12 -6.86 7.03
CA VAL A 89 7.11 -6.16 6.18
C VAL A 89 7.68 -4.91 6.86
N ILE A 90 6.92 -4.26 7.74
CA ILE A 90 7.42 -3.13 8.54
C ILE A 90 8.34 -3.63 9.67
N GLY A 91 8.01 -4.77 10.29
CA GLY A 91 8.89 -5.43 11.25
C GLY A 91 10.26 -5.75 10.62
N LEU A 92 10.26 -6.35 9.44
CA LEU A 92 11.49 -6.63 8.69
C LEU A 92 12.27 -5.35 8.36
N ALA A 93 11.61 -4.28 7.91
CA ALA A 93 12.29 -3.01 7.65
C ALA A 93 12.95 -2.44 8.92
N ARG A 94 12.30 -2.54 10.08
CA ARG A 94 12.88 -2.12 11.36
C ARG A 94 14.07 -2.98 11.78
N GLU A 95 13.98 -4.30 11.61
CA GLU A 95 15.10 -5.22 11.84
C GLU A 95 16.33 -4.86 10.98
N MET A 96 16.10 -4.27 9.79
CA MET A 96 17.16 -3.77 8.90
C MET A 96 17.65 -2.35 9.23
N GLY A 97 17.14 -1.71 10.29
CA GLY A 97 17.59 -0.39 10.76
C GLY A 97 16.81 0.80 10.22
N TYR A 98 15.70 0.60 9.50
CA TYR A 98 14.86 1.71 9.03
C TYR A 98 13.92 2.20 10.15
N SER A 99 14.04 3.47 10.50
CA SER A 99 13.26 4.12 11.58
C SER A 99 12.05 4.89 11.07
N GLU A 100 12.01 5.16 9.77
CA GLU A 100 10.99 5.96 9.11
C GLU A 100 9.63 5.25 9.17
N ARG A 101 8.56 6.05 9.24
CA ARG A 101 7.20 5.53 9.20
C ARG A 101 6.80 5.12 7.78
N LEU A 102 7.20 3.90 7.40
CA LEU A 102 6.87 3.29 6.12
C LEU A 102 5.54 2.53 6.15
N PHE A 103 4.92 2.39 4.98
CA PHE A 103 3.77 1.53 4.74
C PHE A 103 3.89 0.84 3.37
N PRO A 104 3.32 -0.36 3.19
CA PRO A 104 3.40 -1.08 1.93
C PRO A 104 2.57 -0.43 0.83
N VAL A 105 3.12 -0.41 -0.38
CA VAL A 105 2.44 0.00 -1.62
C VAL A 105 1.69 -1.20 -2.16
N GLY A 106 0.43 -1.33 -1.76
CA GLY A 106 -0.39 -2.49 -2.06
C GLY A 106 -0.08 -3.65 -1.11
N ARG A 107 -0.48 -4.86 -1.49
CA ARG A 107 -0.30 -6.05 -0.66
C ARG A 107 0.08 -7.24 -1.52
N LEU A 108 0.96 -8.07 -0.98
CA LEU A 108 1.12 -9.45 -1.42
C LEU A 108 0.55 -10.35 -0.32
N ASP A 109 -0.02 -11.48 -0.71
CA ASP A 109 -0.49 -12.46 0.25
C ASP A 109 0.68 -13.01 1.08
N ARG A 110 0.35 -13.61 2.23
CA ARG A 110 1.34 -14.09 3.20
C ARG A 110 2.32 -15.06 2.56
N ASP A 111 1.79 -15.98 1.77
CA ASP A 111 2.46 -17.03 1.01
C ASP A 111 2.99 -16.59 -0.36
N THR A 112 2.75 -15.35 -0.78
CA THR A 112 3.36 -14.79 -1.98
C THR A 112 4.70 -14.12 -1.67
N THR A 113 5.70 -14.38 -2.49
CA THR A 113 7.03 -13.76 -2.43
C THR A 113 7.22 -12.72 -3.53
N GLY A 114 8.24 -11.86 -3.40
CA GLY A 114 8.69 -11.01 -4.50
C GLY A 114 8.59 -9.52 -4.21
N LEU A 115 8.57 -8.73 -5.28
CA LEU A 115 8.66 -7.28 -5.22
C LEU A 115 7.50 -6.65 -4.43
N LEU A 116 7.83 -5.95 -3.35
CA LEU A 116 6.93 -5.07 -2.61
C LEU A 116 7.64 -3.75 -2.32
N LEU A 117 7.01 -2.63 -2.64
CA LEU A 117 7.52 -1.32 -2.28
C LEU A 117 6.99 -0.91 -0.90
N LEU A 118 7.83 -0.28 -0.07
CA LEU A 118 7.40 0.42 1.14
C LEU A 118 7.73 1.90 0.98
N THR A 119 6.86 2.80 1.43
CA THR A 119 7.09 4.24 1.32
C THR A 119 6.44 5.00 2.46
N ASN A 120 6.88 6.23 2.70
CA ASN A 120 6.19 7.22 3.51
C ASN A 120 5.36 8.21 2.65
N ASP A 121 5.44 8.13 1.32
CA ASP A 121 4.70 8.98 0.37
C ASP A 121 3.33 8.35 0.01
N GLY A 122 2.27 8.90 0.61
CA GLY A 122 0.91 8.43 0.38
C GLY A 122 0.38 8.70 -1.03
N ASP A 123 0.86 9.74 -1.71
CA ASP A 123 0.48 10.04 -3.08
C ASP A 123 1.08 9.05 -4.06
N LEU A 124 2.36 8.71 -3.86
CA LEU A 124 3.02 7.68 -4.63
C LEU A 124 2.32 6.33 -4.45
N ALA A 125 2.06 5.94 -3.20
CA ALA A 125 1.38 4.69 -2.91
C ALA A 125 -0.01 4.65 -3.57
N TYR A 126 -0.77 5.74 -3.50
CA TYR A 126 -2.07 5.84 -4.16
C TYR A 126 -1.94 5.74 -5.69
N ARG A 127 -0.98 6.43 -6.30
CA ARG A 127 -0.76 6.37 -7.76
C ARG A 127 -0.39 4.97 -8.25
N LEU A 128 0.42 4.24 -7.49
CA LEU A 128 0.88 2.90 -7.87
C LEU A 128 -0.18 1.81 -7.64
N THR A 129 -1.09 2.01 -6.68
CA THR A 129 -2.08 0.99 -6.30
C THR A 129 -3.46 1.21 -6.91
N HIS A 130 -3.84 2.45 -7.16
CA HIS A 130 -5.21 2.74 -7.56
C HIS A 130 -5.49 2.26 -9.00
N PRO A 131 -6.54 1.44 -9.24
CA PRO A 131 -6.79 0.82 -10.55
C PRO A 131 -6.94 1.79 -11.73
N ARG A 132 -7.32 3.05 -11.46
CA ARG A 132 -7.43 4.10 -12.49
C ARG A 132 -6.12 4.35 -13.25
N TYR A 133 -4.98 4.11 -12.62
CA TYR A 133 -3.67 4.33 -13.21
C TYR A 133 -3.17 3.13 -14.02
N LYS A 134 -3.86 1.98 -13.95
CA LYS A 134 -3.58 0.78 -14.75
C LYS A 134 -2.09 0.36 -14.72
N ILE A 135 -1.45 0.54 -13.57
CA ILE A 135 -0.05 0.18 -13.36
C ILE A 135 0.05 -1.34 -13.37
N GLU A 136 0.77 -1.84 -14.37
CA GLU A 136 0.95 -3.26 -14.63
C GLU A 136 1.72 -3.95 -13.50
N LYS A 137 1.26 -5.12 -13.08
CA LYS A 137 1.87 -5.99 -12.08
C LYS A 137 2.17 -7.33 -12.75
N LYS A 138 3.43 -7.74 -12.71
CA LYS A 138 3.91 -8.98 -13.33
C LYS A 138 4.16 -10.02 -12.25
N TYR A 139 3.64 -11.22 -12.47
CA TYR A 139 3.74 -12.36 -11.58
C TYR A 139 4.38 -13.54 -12.31
N LEU A 140 5.17 -14.32 -11.59
CA LEU A 140 5.60 -15.65 -12.01
C LEU A 140 4.82 -16.66 -11.16
N VAL A 141 4.03 -17.50 -11.80
CA VAL A 141 3.11 -18.43 -11.15
C VAL A 141 3.49 -19.84 -11.57
N LYS A 142 3.68 -20.73 -10.58
CA LYS A 142 3.89 -22.15 -10.82
C LYS A 142 2.63 -22.90 -10.44
N VAL A 143 2.11 -23.70 -11.36
CA VAL A 143 0.93 -24.55 -11.16
C VAL A 143 1.31 -26.02 -11.29
N GLU A 144 0.54 -26.89 -10.64
CA GLU A 144 0.69 -28.34 -10.76
C GLU A 144 0.19 -28.83 -12.12
N GLY A 145 0.88 -29.81 -12.69
CA GLY A 145 0.56 -30.42 -13.97
C GLY A 145 0.94 -29.59 -15.20
N MET A 146 0.62 -30.16 -16.36
CA MET A 146 0.83 -29.52 -17.65
C MET A 146 -0.41 -28.70 -18.04
N ILE A 147 -0.25 -27.38 -18.16
CA ILE A 147 -1.34 -26.48 -18.57
C ILE A 147 -1.50 -26.46 -20.09
N ASP A 148 -2.71 -26.79 -20.57
CA ASP A 148 -3.03 -26.79 -22.00
C ASP A 148 -3.29 -25.38 -22.54
N ASP A 149 -3.13 -25.20 -23.86
CA ASP A 149 -3.28 -23.89 -24.51
C ASP A 149 -4.71 -23.34 -24.41
N ARG A 150 -5.72 -24.21 -24.33
CA ARG A 150 -7.13 -23.81 -24.14
C ARG A 150 -7.34 -23.16 -22.78
N THR A 151 -6.79 -23.74 -21.72
CA THR A 151 -6.82 -23.18 -20.36
C THR A 151 -6.11 -21.83 -20.33
N VAL A 152 -4.94 -21.73 -20.96
CA VAL A 152 -4.19 -20.46 -21.06
C VAL A 152 -5.04 -19.38 -21.75
N ALA A 153 -5.68 -19.72 -22.88
CA ALA A 153 -6.55 -18.80 -23.60
C ALA A 153 -7.78 -18.36 -22.77
N SER A 154 -8.39 -19.30 -22.05
CA SER A 154 -9.52 -19.00 -21.15
C SER A 154 -9.11 -18.03 -20.03
N ILE A 155 -7.96 -18.26 -19.37
CA ILE A 155 -7.44 -17.33 -18.35
C ILE A 155 -7.14 -15.95 -18.96
N ALA A 156 -6.55 -15.92 -20.15
CA ALA A 156 -6.22 -14.68 -20.85
C ALA A 156 -7.48 -13.83 -21.14
N SER A 157 -8.60 -14.47 -21.49
CA SER A 157 -9.87 -13.80 -21.78
C SER A 157 -10.64 -13.31 -20.54
N GLY A 158 -10.25 -13.76 -19.35
CA GLY A 158 -10.95 -13.49 -18.10
C GLY A 158 -11.70 -14.73 -17.59
N VAL A 159 -11.71 -14.90 -16.27
CA VAL A 159 -12.27 -16.06 -15.58
C VAL A 159 -13.43 -15.61 -14.71
N ASP A 160 -14.55 -16.34 -14.76
CA ASP A 160 -15.67 -16.12 -13.86
C ASP A 160 -15.37 -16.71 -12.47
N LEU A 161 -15.33 -15.84 -11.45
CA LEU A 161 -15.13 -16.21 -10.05
C LEU A 161 -16.45 -16.23 -9.27
N GLY A 162 -17.59 -16.29 -9.96
CA GLY A 162 -18.95 -16.30 -9.43
C GLY A 162 -19.46 -14.92 -8.99
N SER A 163 -18.61 -14.14 -8.33
CA SER A 163 -18.95 -12.77 -7.91
C SER A 163 -18.65 -11.71 -8.97
N TYR A 164 -17.66 -11.96 -9.81
CA TYR A 164 -17.29 -11.12 -10.95
C TYR A 164 -16.42 -11.92 -11.91
N VAL A 165 -16.33 -11.41 -13.15
CA VAL A 165 -15.40 -11.92 -14.16
C VAL A 165 -14.12 -11.10 -14.11
N THR A 166 -12.96 -11.76 -14.04
CA THR A 166 -11.68 -11.06 -14.07
C THR A 166 -11.51 -10.33 -15.39
N ARG A 167 -10.78 -9.21 -15.38
CA ARG A 167 -10.40 -8.55 -16.63
C ARG A 167 -9.49 -9.45 -17.46
N PRO A 168 -9.49 -9.30 -18.80
CA PRO A 168 -8.49 -9.92 -19.64
C PRO A 168 -7.07 -9.56 -19.18
N CYS A 169 -6.16 -10.51 -19.29
CA CYS A 169 -4.77 -10.36 -18.86
C CYS A 169 -3.79 -10.87 -19.91
N SER A 170 -2.53 -10.46 -19.79
CA SER A 170 -1.45 -11.06 -20.58
C SER A 170 -0.89 -12.24 -19.81
N ILE A 171 -0.81 -13.39 -20.47
CA ILE A 171 -0.26 -14.63 -19.94
C ILE A 171 0.72 -15.20 -20.95
N ARG A 172 1.87 -15.68 -20.47
CA ARG A 172 2.88 -16.36 -21.26
C ARG A 172 3.34 -17.60 -20.53
N VAL A 173 3.32 -18.74 -21.21
CA VAL A 173 3.91 -19.97 -20.66
C VAL A 173 5.43 -19.86 -20.75
N VAL A 174 6.09 -19.95 -19.60
CA VAL A 174 7.55 -19.90 -19.48
C VAL A 174 8.13 -21.31 -19.59
N GLU A 175 7.48 -22.28 -18.96
CA GLU A 175 7.94 -23.67 -18.92
C GLU A 175 6.73 -24.62 -18.81
N ARG A 176 6.82 -25.79 -19.45
CA ARG A 176 5.86 -26.89 -19.35
C ARG A 176 6.59 -28.18 -19.01
N SER A 177 6.00 -28.95 -18.10
CA SER A 177 6.38 -30.33 -17.82
C SER A 177 5.14 -31.10 -17.36
N ASP A 178 5.20 -32.43 -17.35
CA ASP A 178 4.12 -33.27 -16.85
C ASP A 178 3.77 -32.98 -15.38
N LYS A 179 4.75 -32.56 -14.58
CA LYS A 179 4.58 -32.30 -13.14
C LYS A 179 4.13 -30.88 -12.82
N SER A 180 4.54 -29.90 -13.61
CA SER A 180 4.23 -28.49 -13.34
C SER A 180 4.41 -27.60 -14.56
N SER A 181 3.70 -26.47 -14.54
CA SER A 181 3.84 -25.41 -15.54
C SER A 181 4.15 -24.07 -14.87
N THR A 182 5.02 -23.29 -15.49
CA THR A 182 5.38 -21.94 -15.03
C THR A 182 4.83 -20.90 -15.99
N LEU A 183 4.13 -19.90 -15.46
CA LEU A 183 3.41 -18.88 -16.19
C LEU A 183 3.91 -17.49 -15.77
N GLU A 184 4.14 -16.61 -16.74
CA GLU A 184 4.24 -15.18 -16.50
C GLU A 184 2.86 -14.55 -16.74
N ILE A 185 2.30 -13.89 -15.72
CA ILE A 185 0.97 -13.24 -15.79
C ILE A 185 1.13 -11.75 -15.50
N ARG A 186 0.48 -10.89 -16.31
CA ARG A 186 0.49 -9.44 -16.14
C ARG A 186 -0.92 -8.88 -15.99
N LEU A 187 -1.14 -8.16 -14.90
CA LEU A 187 -2.44 -7.60 -14.49
C LEU A 187 -2.37 -6.07 -14.44
N LYS A 188 -3.45 -5.35 -14.81
CA LYS A 188 -3.53 -3.88 -14.81
C LYS A 188 -4.65 -3.32 -13.94
#